data_AF-A0A7V2Y079-F1
#
_entry.id   AF-A0A7V2Y079-F1
#
_cell.length_a   1.000
_cell.length_b   1.000
_cell.length_c   1.000
_cell.angle_alpha   90.00
_cell.angle_beta   90.00
_cell.angle_gamma   90.00
#
_symmetry.space_group_name_H-M   'P 1'
#
loop_
_entity.id
_entity.type
_entity.pdbx_description
1 polymer ?
#
loop_
_entity_poly.entity_id
_entity_poly.type
_entity_poly.pdbx_seq_one_letter_code
_entity_poly.pdbx_strand_id
1 'polypeptide(L)'
;MHRHLLVWIALMAIAWNGWAAESFRQRLDKANTALNSGKIDEALGAYRDLQTEDPESETLYYNLGCAHYRQGREAADQKQAQDALASFEEAKKNFEKVLNARDSNIRQNAAFQHANTVAQIALQSKEAQKYEETVKAFEESIKEYESFLKQYPGHEGARAKLDYMRYILKTMLQNPPPPQEQQGQGEQKKDEKDGQKQEQENQQGQEQQNQDEPKQDDRKDQEKKDEKSGETQEASELKEAQQAEKEQQEQAQDEAKPDDKQNVEALLQSLEDTDHREQRDMLNQRKEIKMRKEWW
;
A
#
# COMPACT_ATOMS: atom_id res chain seq x y z
N MET A 1 -50.87 41.95 -39.95
CA MET A 1 -49.71 41.08 -40.29
C MET A 1 -48.48 41.30 -39.39
N HIS A 2 -48.28 42.46 -38.75
CA HIS A 2 -47.07 42.71 -37.93
C HIS A 2 -47.04 42.03 -36.54
N ARG A 3 -48.18 41.64 -35.95
CA ARG A 3 -48.21 40.96 -34.65
C ARG A 3 -47.74 39.50 -34.69
N HIS A 4 -47.86 38.84 -35.84
CA HIS A 4 -47.34 37.48 -36.03
C HIS A 4 -45.83 37.48 -36.33
N LEU A 5 -45.32 38.53 -36.97
CA LEU A 5 -43.89 38.67 -37.28
C LEU A 5 -43.03 38.81 -36.01
N LEU A 6 -43.52 39.54 -35.00
CA LEU A 6 -42.83 39.73 -33.72
C LEU A 6 -42.79 38.45 -32.86
N VAL A 7 -43.83 37.61 -32.95
CA VAL A 7 -43.86 36.31 -32.23
C VAL A 7 -42.89 35.32 -32.86
N TRP A 8 -42.70 35.35 -34.19
CA TRP A 8 -41.69 34.52 -34.86
C TRP A 8 -40.25 34.97 -34.55
N ILE A 9 -40.00 36.27 -34.42
CA ILE A 9 -38.69 36.79 -34.00
C ILE A 9 -38.39 36.44 -32.53
N ALA A 10 -39.40 36.47 -31.65
CA ALA A 10 -39.24 36.06 -30.25
C ALA A 10 -39.02 34.54 -30.09
N LEU A 11 -39.62 33.71 -30.96
CA LEU A 11 -39.39 32.26 -30.97
C LEU A 11 -38.05 31.85 -31.59
N MET A 12 -37.50 32.62 -32.54
CA MET A 12 -36.13 32.44 -33.02
C MET A 12 -35.07 32.87 -31.97
N ALA A 13 -35.38 33.81 -31.09
CA ALA A 13 -34.45 34.25 -30.04
C ALA A 13 -34.26 33.22 -28.92
N ILE A 14 -35.21 32.30 -28.71
CA ILE A 14 -35.10 31.22 -27.70
C ILE A 14 -34.30 30.02 -28.23
N ALA A 15 -34.12 29.90 -29.56
CA ALA A 15 -33.38 28.80 -30.17
C ALA A 15 -31.85 29.04 -30.25
N TRP A 16 -31.35 30.20 -29.83
CA TRP A 16 -29.90 30.52 -29.89
C TRP A 16 -29.13 30.32 -28.60
N ASN A 17 -29.78 29.95 -27.50
CA ASN A 17 -29.07 29.43 -26.34
C ASN A 17 -28.72 27.95 -26.58
N GLY A 18 -27.96 27.70 -27.65
CA GLY A 18 -27.23 26.47 -27.81
C GLY A 18 -26.28 26.37 -26.64
N TRP A 19 -26.63 25.54 -25.66
CA TRP A 19 -25.69 25.04 -24.66
C TRP A 19 -24.63 24.28 -25.46
N ALA A 20 -23.55 24.96 -25.86
CA ALA A 20 -22.42 24.30 -26.47
C ALA A 20 -21.87 23.34 -25.40
N ALA A 21 -22.09 22.04 -25.60
CA ALA A 21 -21.54 21.02 -24.73
C ALA A 21 -20.04 21.23 -24.63
N GLU A 22 -19.52 21.21 -23.40
CA GLU A 22 -18.12 21.47 -23.16
C GLU A 22 -17.26 20.42 -23.87
N SER A 23 -16.31 20.88 -24.68
CA SER A 23 -15.44 19.97 -25.43
C SER A 23 -14.65 19.06 -24.49
N PHE A 24 -14.28 17.86 -24.97
CA PHE A 24 -13.39 16.93 -24.25
C PHE A 24 -12.20 17.66 -23.62
N ARG A 25 -11.56 18.55 -24.39
CA ARG A 25 -10.38 19.31 -23.96
C ARG A 25 -10.67 20.23 -22.78
N GLN A 26 -11.77 20.98 -22.83
CA GLN A 26 -12.14 21.90 -21.75
C GLN A 26 -12.50 21.14 -20.47
N ARG A 27 -13.21 20.01 -20.60
CA ARG A 27 -13.50 19.12 -19.47
C ARG A 27 -12.23 18.50 -18.87
N LEU A 28 -11.30 18.06 -19.72
CA LEU A 28 -9.99 17.57 -19.28
C LEU A 28 -9.21 18.65 -18.54
N ASP A 29 -9.16 19.88 -19.06
CA ASP A 29 -8.48 21.01 -18.40
C ASP A 29 -9.11 21.36 -17.04
N LYS A 30 -10.44 21.25 -16.92
CA LYS A 30 -11.14 21.42 -15.63
C LYS A 30 -10.77 20.31 -14.65
N ALA A 31 -10.78 19.05 -15.08
CA ALA A 31 -10.38 17.92 -14.25
C ALA A 31 -8.91 18.05 -13.78
N ASN A 32 -7.99 18.46 -14.67
CA ASN A 32 -6.60 18.75 -14.31
C ASN A 32 -6.50 19.89 -13.29
N THR A 33 -7.37 20.90 -13.40
CA THR A 33 -7.41 22.03 -12.45
C THR A 33 -7.92 21.58 -11.08
N ALA A 34 -8.95 20.73 -11.05
CA ALA A 34 -9.44 20.11 -9.82
C ALA A 34 -8.34 19.29 -9.14
N LEU A 35 -7.64 18.44 -9.91
CA LEU A 35 -6.52 17.64 -9.41
C LEU A 35 -5.39 18.51 -8.84
N ASN A 36 -5.01 19.57 -9.57
CA ASN A 36 -4.00 20.53 -9.12
C ASN A 36 -4.40 21.30 -7.86
N SER A 37 -5.71 21.39 -7.59
CA SER A 37 -6.26 22.03 -6.37
C SER A 37 -6.44 21.04 -5.21
N GLY A 38 -5.95 19.79 -5.35
CA GLY A 38 -6.10 18.75 -4.34
C GLY A 38 -7.48 18.09 -4.30
N LYS A 39 -8.38 18.43 -5.23
CA LYS A 39 -9.72 17.83 -5.31
C LYS A 39 -9.68 16.53 -6.10
N ILE A 40 -9.05 15.51 -5.50
CA ILE A 40 -8.71 14.25 -6.18
C ILE A 40 -9.97 13.52 -6.63
N ASP A 41 -10.98 13.38 -5.77
CA ASP A 41 -12.24 12.68 -6.10
C ASP A 41 -13.03 13.36 -7.24
N GLU A 42 -13.09 14.70 -7.21
CA GLU A 42 -13.74 15.48 -8.28
C GLU A 42 -13.04 15.25 -9.63
N ALA A 43 -11.71 15.26 -9.63
CA ALA A 43 -10.91 14.99 -10.82
C ALA A 43 -11.10 13.55 -11.33
N LEU A 44 -11.06 12.55 -10.44
CA LEU A 44 -11.28 11.14 -10.80
C LEU A 44 -12.68 10.92 -11.38
N GLY A 45 -13.72 11.55 -10.82
CA GLY A 45 -15.07 11.52 -11.39
C GLY A 45 -15.11 12.06 -12.81
N ALA A 46 -14.54 13.27 -13.03
CA ALA A 46 -14.51 13.89 -14.34
C ALA A 46 -13.67 13.09 -15.37
N TYR A 47 -12.56 12.49 -14.94
CA TYR A 47 -11.75 11.64 -15.83
C TYR A 47 -12.49 10.36 -16.23
N ARG A 48 -13.24 9.72 -15.33
CA ARG A 48 -14.05 8.52 -15.67
C ARG A 48 -15.09 8.83 -16.73
N ASP A 49 -15.74 10.00 -16.66
CA ASP A 49 -16.67 10.43 -17.71
C ASP A 49 -15.96 10.60 -19.05
N LEU A 50 -14.76 11.19 -19.05
CA LEU A 50 -13.95 11.39 -20.25
C LEU A 50 -13.44 10.06 -20.85
N GLN A 51 -13.21 9.02 -20.05
CA GLN A 51 -12.79 7.72 -20.56
C GLN A 51 -13.83 7.09 -21.49
N THR A 52 -15.12 7.38 -21.28
CA THR A 52 -16.19 6.86 -22.14
C THR A 52 -16.20 7.51 -23.52
N GLU A 53 -15.69 8.74 -23.63
CA GLU A 53 -15.67 9.51 -24.88
C GLU A 53 -14.41 9.24 -25.71
N ASP A 54 -13.25 9.15 -25.06
CA ASP A 54 -11.97 8.84 -25.71
C ASP A 54 -11.21 7.77 -24.92
N PRO A 55 -11.51 6.47 -25.15
CA PRO A 55 -10.93 5.36 -24.40
C PRO A 55 -9.46 5.10 -24.74
N GLU A 56 -8.89 5.76 -25.75
CA GLU A 56 -7.50 5.62 -26.20
C GLU A 56 -6.65 6.85 -25.85
N SER A 57 -7.20 7.78 -25.06
CA SER A 57 -6.54 9.04 -24.75
C SER A 57 -5.32 8.85 -23.85
N GLU A 58 -4.12 8.91 -24.42
CA GLU A 58 -2.84 8.78 -23.70
C GLU A 58 -2.72 9.81 -22.56
N THR A 59 -3.13 11.06 -22.81
CA THR A 59 -3.11 12.11 -21.77
C THR A 59 -4.07 11.79 -20.63
N LEU A 60 -5.25 11.26 -20.93
CA LEU A 60 -6.24 10.94 -19.90
C LEU A 60 -5.73 9.84 -18.97
N TYR A 61 -5.15 8.76 -19.51
CA TYR A 61 -4.60 7.69 -18.70
C TYR A 61 -3.40 8.13 -17.88
N TYR A 62 -2.51 8.97 -18.42
CA TYR A 62 -1.44 9.57 -17.63
C TYR A 62 -2.00 10.40 -16.46
N ASN A 63 -3.05 11.20 -16.70
CA ASN A 63 -3.65 12.05 -15.67
C ASN A 63 -4.41 11.24 -14.61
N LEU A 64 -5.08 10.16 -15.00
CA LEU A 64 -5.69 9.18 -14.09
C LEU A 64 -4.64 8.50 -13.22
N GLY A 65 -3.51 8.11 -13.81
CA GLY A 65 -2.37 7.57 -13.07
C GLY A 65 -1.89 8.54 -12.00
N CYS A 66 -1.70 9.82 -12.36
CA CYS A 66 -1.32 10.87 -11.41
C CYS A 66 -2.37 11.08 -10.32
N ALA A 67 -3.66 11.04 -10.66
CA ALA A 67 -4.74 11.19 -9.70
C ALA A 67 -4.78 10.05 -8.68
N HIS A 68 -4.70 8.81 -9.14
CA HIS A 68 -4.64 7.64 -8.27
C HIS A 68 -3.36 7.57 -7.46
N TYR A 69 -2.23 8.01 -8.00
CA TYR A 69 -0.98 8.12 -7.24
C TYR A 69 -1.14 9.09 -6.07
N ARG A 70 -1.71 10.27 -6.32
CA ARG A 70 -1.99 11.26 -5.26
C ARG A 70 -3.00 10.73 -4.24
N GLN A 71 -4.03 10.01 -4.67
CA GLN A 71 -4.97 9.35 -3.78
C GLN A 71 -4.27 8.34 -2.86
N GLY A 72 -3.38 7.51 -3.43
CA GLY A 72 -2.62 6.54 -2.65
C GLY A 72 -1.66 7.20 -1.67
N ARG A 73 -1.07 8.34 -2.04
CA ARG A 73 -0.24 9.14 -1.15
C ARG A 73 -1.03 9.71 0.02
N GLU A 74 -2.19 10.30 -0.24
CA GLU A 74 -3.04 10.82 0.83
C GLU A 74 -3.47 9.71 1.79
N ALA A 75 -3.82 8.52 1.28
CA ALA A 75 -4.13 7.36 2.10
C ALA A 75 -2.90 6.88 2.92
N ALA A 76 -1.71 6.86 2.31
CA ALA A 76 -0.47 6.49 3.00
C ALA A 76 -0.15 7.47 4.15
N ASP A 77 -0.29 8.77 3.91
CA ASP A 77 -0.08 9.81 4.93
C ASP A 77 -1.10 9.68 6.08
N GLN A 78 -2.31 9.20 5.78
CA GLN A 78 -3.35 8.86 6.77
C GLN A 78 -3.16 7.49 7.42
N LYS A 79 -2.07 6.78 7.12
CA LYS A 79 -1.76 5.42 7.60
C LYS A 79 -2.80 4.37 7.21
N GLN A 80 -3.48 4.57 6.07
CA GLN A 80 -4.42 3.64 5.47
C GLN A 80 -3.72 2.79 4.42
N ALA A 81 -2.87 1.85 4.86
CA ALA A 81 -2.01 1.09 3.95
C ALA A 81 -2.79 0.31 2.87
N GLN A 82 -3.96 -0.24 3.20
CA GLN A 82 -4.79 -0.98 2.24
C GLN A 82 -5.36 -0.06 1.14
N ASP A 83 -5.87 1.10 1.53
CA ASP A 83 -6.43 2.09 0.58
C ASP A 83 -5.31 2.71 -0.28
N ALA A 84 -4.14 2.91 0.32
CA ALA A 84 -2.93 3.35 -0.37
C ALA A 84 -2.52 2.33 -1.45
N LEU A 85 -2.38 1.06 -1.08
CA LEU A 85 -2.06 -0.02 -2.01
C LEU A 85 -3.08 -0.13 -3.14
N ALA A 86 -4.38 -0.09 -2.82
CA ALA A 86 -5.44 -0.14 -3.84
C ALA A 86 -5.32 1.03 -4.84
N SER A 87 -5.07 2.23 -4.34
CA SER A 87 -4.90 3.42 -5.16
C SER A 87 -3.62 3.37 -6.01
N PHE A 88 -2.49 2.91 -5.44
CA PHE A 88 -1.26 2.74 -6.21
C PHE A 88 -1.37 1.65 -7.28
N GLU A 89 -2.12 0.58 -7.05
CA GLU A 89 -2.38 -0.44 -8.08
C GLU A 89 -3.20 0.14 -9.25
N GLU A 90 -4.20 0.98 -8.98
CA GLU A 90 -4.90 1.70 -10.04
C GLU A 90 -3.98 2.70 -10.76
N ALA A 91 -3.09 3.39 -10.04
CA ALA A 91 -2.09 4.26 -10.65
C ALA A 91 -1.15 3.47 -11.59
N LYS A 92 -0.63 2.32 -11.12
CA LYS A 92 0.25 1.43 -11.86
C LYS A 92 -0.39 1.01 -13.18
N LYS A 93 -1.62 0.50 -13.13
CA LYS A 93 -2.40 0.10 -14.33
C LYS A 93 -2.58 1.25 -15.32
N ASN A 94 -2.87 2.45 -14.84
CA ASN A 94 -3.08 3.60 -15.71
C ASN A 94 -1.77 4.06 -16.38
N PHE A 95 -0.65 4.05 -15.66
CA PHE A 95 0.66 4.35 -16.26
C PHE A 95 1.11 3.27 -17.25
N GLU A 96 0.85 1.99 -16.97
CA GLU A 96 1.16 0.87 -17.87
C GLU A 96 0.53 1.02 -19.26
N LYS A 97 -0.71 1.53 -19.32
CA LYS A 97 -1.41 1.82 -20.60
C LYS A 97 -0.66 2.82 -21.48
N VAL A 98 0.20 3.66 -20.91
CA VAL A 98 0.86 4.76 -21.61
C VAL A 98 2.40 4.67 -21.60
N LEU A 99 2.96 3.53 -21.18
CA LEU A 99 4.41 3.25 -21.29
C LEU A 99 4.92 3.24 -22.73
N ASN A 100 4.03 3.08 -23.70
CA ASN A 100 4.34 3.11 -25.14
C ASN A 100 3.63 4.28 -25.86
N ALA A 101 3.25 5.33 -25.12
CA ALA A 101 2.58 6.50 -25.68
C ALA A 101 3.35 7.09 -26.87
N ARG A 102 2.64 7.62 -27.87
CA ARG A 102 3.25 8.27 -29.04
C ARG A 102 4.02 9.53 -28.65
N ASP A 103 3.44 10.32 -27.76
CA ASP A 103 4.10 11.50 -27.20
C ASP A 103 5.27 11.07 -26.31
N SER A 104 6.49 11.52 -26.65
CA SER A 104 7.70 11.16 -25.91
C SER A 104 7.72 11.67 -24.48
N ASN A 105 7.11 12.84 -24.22
CA ASN A 105 7.03 13.39 -22.88
C ASN A 105 6.09 12.55 -22.03
N ILE A 106 4.90 12.20 -22.55
CA ILE A 106 3.98 11.31 -21.82
C ILE A 106 4.66 9.97 -21.56
N ARG A 107 5.32 9.39 -22.56
CA ARG A 107 5.99 8.09 -22.44
C ARG A 107 7.09 8.09 -21.38
N GLN A 108 7.97 9.09 -21.38
CA GLN A 108 9.04 9.22 -20.39
C GLN A 108 8.47 9.43 -18.99
N ASN A 109 7.55 10.40 -18.83
CA ASN A 109 6.96 10.68 -17.53
C ASN A 109 6.14 9.49 -17.00
N ALA A 110 5.38 8.81 -17.84
CA ALA A 110 4.65 7.61 -17.44
C ALA A 110 5.58 6.50 -16.94
N ALA A 111 6.71 6.26 -17.62
CA ALA A 111 7.68 5.26 -17.18
C ALA A 111 8.32 5.63 -15.83
N PHE A 112 8.61 6.91 -15.61
CA PHE A 112 9.10 7.37 -14.32
C PHE A 112 8.03 7.24 -13.22
N GLN A 113 6.80 7.67 -13.50
CA GLN A 113 5.69 7.57 -12.55
C GLN A 113 5.32 6.12 -12.24
N HIS A 114 5.43 5.22 -13.21
CA HIS A 114 5.25 3.79 -12.99
C HIS A 114 6.29 3.25 -12.00
N ALA A 115 7.59 3.55 -12.20
CA ALA A 115 8.63 3.18 -11.25
C ALA A 115 8.41 3.79 -9.86
N ASN A 116 8.00 5.07 -9.79
CA ASN A 116 7.62 5.74 -8.54
C ASN A 116 6.44 5.05 -7.85
N THR A 117 5.47 4.56 -8.62
CA THR A 117 4.29 3.87 -8.09
C THR A 117 4.65 2.49 -7.54
N VAL A 118 5.43 1.70 -8.29
CA VAL A 118 5.94 0.40 -7.82
C VAL A 118 6.79 0.57 -6.55
N ALA A 119 7.54 1.66 -6.45
CA ALA A 119 8.28 2.00 -5.25
C ALA A 119 7.38 2.25 -4.04
N GLN A 120 6.30 3.01 -4.23
CA GLN A 120 5.33 3.25 -3.16
C GLN A 120 4.60 1.96 -2.74
N ILE A 121 4.27 1.07 -3.67
CA ILE A 121 3.71 -0.25 -3.35
C ILE A 121 4.68 -1.05 -2.47
N ALA A 122 5.97 -1.06 -2.79
CA ALA A 122 6.98 -1.74 -1.97
C ALA A 122 7.09 -1.13 -0.55
N LEU A 123 7.07 0.21 -0.45
CA LEU A 123 7.07 0.91 0.83
C LEU A 123 5.83 0.58 1.68
N GLN A 124 4.63 0.57 1.08
CA GLN A 124 3.40 0.23 1.80
C GLN A 124 3.31 -1.26 2.17
N SER A 125 3.92 -2.14 1.38
CA SER A 125 3.94 -3.59 1.64
C SER A 125 4.75 -3.96 2.89
N LYS A 126 5.71 -3.12 3.29
CA LYS A 126 6.48 -3.26 4.54
C LYS A 126 5.59 -3.29 5.78
N GLU A 127 4.50 -2.52 5.77
CA GLU A 127 3.53 -2.46 6.88
C GLU A 127 2.75 -3.77 7.04
N ALA A 128 2.71 -4.63 6.01
CA ALA A 128 1.98 -5.90 6.05
C ALA A 128 2.74 -7.02 6.80
N GLN A 129 3.95 -6.77 7.30
CA GLN A 129 4.80 -7.74 8.03
C GLN A 129 5.12 -9.04 7.27
N LYS A 130 4.94 -9.05 5.96
CA LYS A 130 5.30 -10.16 5.09
C LYS A 130 6.64 -9.90 4.45
N TYR A 131 7.70 -10.34 5.14
CA TYR A 131 9.07 -10.01 4.79
C TYR A 131 9.44 -10.42 3.35
N GLU A 132 9.16 -11.67 2.96
CA GLU A 132 9.50 -12.18 1.63
C GLU A 132 8.77 -11.45 0.50
N GLU A 133 7.48 -11.16 0.68
CA GLU A 133 6.69 -10.38 -0.29
C GLU A 133 7.22 -8.96 -0.40
N THR A 134 7.60 -8.35 0.72
CA THR A 134 8.17 -6.99 0.76
C THR A 134 9.52 -6.94 0.03
N VAL A 135 10.42 -7.90 0.29
CA VAL A 135 11.72 -8.01 -0.41
C VAL A 135 11.51 -8.06 -1.92
N LYS A 136 10.59 -8.90 -2.41
CA LYS A 136 10.27 -9.00 -3.84
C LYS A 136 9.74 -7.68 -4.42
N ALA A 137 8.90 -6.96 -3.68
CA ALA A 137 8.38 -5.67 -4.13
C ALA A 137 9.51 -4.62 -4.26
N PHE A 138 10.48 -4.61 -3.33
CA PHE A 138 11.67 -3.74 -3.45
C PHE A 138 12.55 -4.12 -4.65
N GLU A 139 12.77 -5.42 -4.87
CA GLU A 139 13.51 -5.90 -6.05
C GLU A 139 12.83 -5.48 -7.36
N GLU A 140 11.50 -5.58 -7.44
CA GLU A 140 10.71 -5.12 -8.58
C GLU A 140 10.90 -3.61 -8.79
N SER A 141 10.75 -2.79 -7.75
CA SER A 141 10.94 -1.34 -7.86
C SER A 141 12.35 -0.95 -8.33
N ILE A 142 13.39 -1.60 -7.80
CA ILE A 142 14.78 -1.38 -8.23
C ILE A 142 14.93 -1.70 -9.72
N LYS A 143 14.35 -2.81 -10.18
CA LYS A 143 14.38 -3.21 -11.59
C LYS A 143 13.69 -2.19 -12.50
N GLU A 144 12.56 -1.63 -12.06
CA GLU A 144 11.85 -0.59 -12.83
C GLU A 144 12.70 0.69 -12.98
N TYR A 145 13.31 1.17 -11.90
CA TYR A 145 14.21 2.33 -12.00
C TYR A 145 15.45 2.02 -12.84
N GLU A 146 16.04 0.83 -12.73
CA GLU A 146 17.17 0.43 -13.57
C GLU A 146 16.78 0.38 -15.06
N SER A 147 15.59 -0.13 -15.38
CA SER A 147 15.04 -0.15 -16.73
C SER A 147 14.86 1.29 -17.26
N PHE A 148 14.27 2.15 -16.45
CA PHE A 148 14.08 3.57 -16.78
C PHE A 148 15.42 4.28 -17.02
N LEU A 149 16.40 4.12 -16.12
CA LEU A 149 17.71 4.75 -16.21
C LEU A 149 18.58 4.22 -17.36
N LYS A 150 18.33 3.00 -17.85
CA LYS A 150 18.95 2.53 -19.12
C LYS A 150 18.52 3.38 -20.30
N GLN A 151 17.28 3.86 -20.31
CA GLN A 151 16.76 4.73 -21.37
C GLN A 151 17.07 6.21 -21.11
N TYR A 152 17.06 6.64 -19.85
CA TYR A 152 17.24 8.04 -19.43
C TYR A 152 18.36 8.17 -18.38
N PRO A 153 19.64 7.93 -18.75
CA PRO A 153 20.75 7.83 -17.79
C PRO A 153 21.07 9.14 -17.04
N GLY A 154 20.61 10.29 -17.56
CA GLY A 154 20.80 11.61 -16.94
C GLY A 154 19.68 12.02 -15.97
N HIS A 155 18.70 11.16 -15.69
CA HIS A 155 17.56 11.53 -14.84
C HIS A 155 17.94 11.45 -13.35
N GLU A 156 18.27 12.61 -12.76
CA GLU A 156 18.75 12.70 -11.38
C GLU A 156 17.72 12.18 -10.35
N GLY A 157 16.44 12.54 -10.53
CA GLY A 157 15.35 12.09 -9.65
C GLY A 157 15.24 10.56 -9.55
N ALA A 158 15.24 9.86 -10.69
CA ALA A 158 15.21 8.40 -10.75
C ALA A 158 16.46 7.76 -10.14
N ARG A 159 17.64 8.36 -10.33
CA ARG A 159 18.88 7.85 -9.71
C ARG A 159 18.82 7.93 -8.19
N ALA A 160 18.39 9.07 -7.65
CA ALA A 160 18.25 9.24 -6.20
C ALA A 160 17.22 8.26 -5.61
N LYS A 161 16.07 8.06 -6.28
CA LYS A 161 15.06 7.08 -5.85
C LYS A 161 15.56 5.65 -5.93
N LEU A 162 16.31 5.28 -6.97
CA LEU A 162 16.96 3.96 -7.07
C LEU A 162 17.91 3.71 -5.89
N ASP A 163 18.78 4.67 -5.59
CA ASP A 163 19.74 4.57 -4.48
C ASP A 163 19.00 4.42 -3.15
N TYR A 164 17.89 5.13 -2.97
CA TYR A 164 17.02 4.99 -1.81
C TYR A 164 16.40 3.59 -1.69
N MET A 165 15.80 3.06 -2.76
CA MET A 165 15.18 1.72 -2.72
C MET A 165 16.21 0.62 -2.45
N ARG A 166 17.42 0.74 -3.02
CA ARG A 166 18.55 -0.16 -2.73
C ARG A 166 19.00 -0.08 -1.29
N TYR A 167 19.06 1.14 -0.73
CA TYR A 167 19.40 1.34 0.67
C TYR A 167 18.41 0.60 1.58
N ILE A 168 17.10 0.81 1.38
CA ILE A 168 16.09 0.13 2.21
C ILE A 168 16.18 -1.39 2.09
N LEU A 169 16.25 -1.91 0.86
CA LEU A 169 16.34 -3.35 0.65
C LEU A 169 17.58 -3.93 1.34
N LYS A 170 18.74 -3.27 1.22
CA LYS A 170 19.96 -3.68 1.91
C LYS A 170 19.76 -3.71 3.43
N THR A 171 19.16 -2.67 4.01
CA THR A 171 18.90 -2.60 5.45
C THR A 171 17.95 -3.71 5.91
N MET A 172 16.90 -4.02 5.12
CA MET A 172 15.99 -5.12 5.40
C MET A 172 16.70 -6.47 5.39
N LEU A 173 17.54 -6.73 4.37
CA LEU A 173 18.29 -7.98 4.25
C LEU A 173 19.34 -8.16 5.35
N GLN A 174 19.89 -7.07 5.88
CA GLN A 174 20.83 -7.11 7.00
C GLN A 174 20.15 -7.43 8.33
N ASN A 175 18.89 -7.03 8.49
CA ASN A 175 18.11 -7.18 9.71
C ASN A 175 16.79 -7.92 9.43
N PRO A 176 16.83 -9.22 9.07
CA PRO A 176 15.61 -9.98 8.84
C PRO A 176 14.81 -10.15 10.14
N PRO A 177 13.46 -10.21 10.07
CA PRO A 177 12.66 -10.52 11.25
C PRO A 177 13.01 -11.92 11.77
N PRO A 178 12.90 -12.17 13.09
CA PRO A 178 13.07 -13.52 13.63
C PRO A 178 12.10 -14.48 12.93
N PRO A 179 12.51 -15.76 12.73
CA PRO A 179 11.60 -16.75 12.16
C PRO A 179 10.30 -16.75 12.95
N GLN A 180 9.18 -16.49 12.28
CA GLN A 180 7.87 -16.63 12.90
C GLN A 180 7.70 -18.11 13.26
N GLU A 181 7.94 -18.47 14.53
CA GLU A 181 7.51 -19.76 15.04
C GLU A 181 6.01 -19.84 14.80
N GLN A 182 5.59 -20.85 14.03
CA GLN A 182 4.19 -21.13 13.79
C GLN A 182 3.49 -21.36 15.13
N GLN A 183 2.88 -20.32 15.72
CA GLN A 183 1.89 -20.43 16.79
C GLN A 183 0.57 -21.09 16.30
N GLY A 184 0.66 -22.02 15.36
CA GLY A 184 -0.47 -22.58 14.62
C GLY A 184 -0.61 -24.10 14.69
N GLN A 185 0.11 -24.81 15.57
CA GLN A 185 -0.07 -26.26 15.76
C GLN A 185 -0.03 -26.74 17.22
N GLY A 186 -0.13 -25.82 18.20
CA GLY A 186 -0.17 -26.18 19.63
C GLY A 186 -1.58 -26.47 20.18
N GLU A 187 -2.64 -25.91 19.58
CA GLU A 187 -3.98 -25.97 20.19
C GLU A 187 -4.85 -27.15 19.74
N GLN A 188 -4.54 -27.83 18.62
CA GLN A 188 -5.35 -28.98 18.17
C GLN A 188 -5.02 -30.32 18.86
N LYS A 189 -4.00 -30.39 19.73
CA LYS A 189 -3.68 -31.62 20.48
C LYS A 189 -4.16 -31.64 21.93
N LYS A 190 -4.83 -30.59 22.43
CA LYS A 190 -5.41 -30.58 23.78
C LYS A 190 -6.82 -31.17 23.84
N ASP A 191 -7.64 -31.04 22.80
CA ASP A 191 -9.03 -31.53 22.85
C ASP A 191 -9.18 -33.03 22.55
N GLU A 192 -8.25 -33.67 21.84
CA GLU A 192 -8.29 -35.12 21.59
C GLU A 192 -7.84 -35.97 22.79
N LYS A 193 -7.19 -35.37 23.80
CA LYS A 193 -6.77 -36.09 25.03
C LYS A 193 -7.76 -36.01 26.19
N ASP A 194 -8.68 -35.04 26.19
CA ASP A 194 -9.75 -34.98 27.20
C ASP A 194 -10.97 -35.83 26.83
N GLY A 195 -11.21 -36.08 25.54
CA GLY A 195 -12.28 -36.99 25.09
C GLY A 195 -12.03 -38.48 25.41
N GLN A 196 -10.76 -38.92 25.46
CA GLN A 196 -10.41 -40.32 25.76
C GLN A 196 -10.30 -40.66 27.25
N LYS A 197 -10.25 -39.66 28.15
CA LYS A 197 -10.28 -39.91 29.60
C LYS A 197 -11.69 -40.11 30.15
N GLN A 198 -12.71 -39.56 29.50
CA GLN A 198 -14.09 -39.68 29.99
C GLN A 198 -14.79 -41.01 29.64
N GLU A 199 -14.30 -41.76 28.64
CA GLU A 199 -14.85 -43.09 28.30
C GLU A 199 -14.23 -44.25 29.10
N GLN A 200 -13.07 -44.04 29.76
CA GLN A 200 -12.46 -45.07 30.62
C GLN A 200 -12.91 -45.02 32.08
N GLU A 201 -13.40 -43.87 32.57
CA GLU A 201 -13.92 -43.77 33.96
C GLU A 201 -15.34 -44.33 34.14
N ASN A 202 -16.10 -44.57 33.07
CA ASN A 202 -17.49 -45.03 33.17
C ASN A 202 -17.69 -46.55 32.99
N GLN A 203 -16.61 -47.33 32.84
CA GLN A 203 -16.66 -48.81 32.80
C GLN A 203 -16.07 -49.49 34.05
N GLN A 204 -15.56 -48.75 35.03
CA GLN A 204 -15.05 -49.32 36.30
C GLN A 204 -15.99 -49.14 37.51
N GLY A 205 -17.22 -48.66 37.30
CA GLY A 205 -18.20 -48.38 38.37
C GLY A 205 -19.23 -49.49 38.68
N GLN A 206 -19.13 -50.67 38.07
CA GLN A 206 -20.07 -51.77 38.32
C GLN A 206 -19.37 -53.12 38.49
N GLU A 207 -18.56 -53.25 39.54
CA GLU A 207 -18.31 -54.56 40.15
C GLU A 207 -17.65 -54.37 41.53
N GLN A 208 -18.44 -54.54 42.59
CA GLN A 208 -18.09 -55.10 43.92
C GLN A 208 -18.85 -54.40 45.07
N GLN A 209 -20.04 -54.93 45.35
CA GLN A 209 -20.56 -55.01 46.71
C GLN A 209 -20.34 -56.45 47.21
N ASN A 210 -19.44 -56.65 48.17
CA ASN A 210 -19.73 -57.43 49.38
C ASN A 210 -18.53 -57.51 50.35
N GLN A 211 -18.85 -57.16 51.61
CA GLN A 211 -18.38 -57.70 52.90
C GLN A 211 -16.96 -57.42 53.42
N ASP A 212 -16.97 -56.57 54.45
CA ASP A 212 -16.52 -56.79 55.83
C ASP A 212 -15.02 -56.88 56.21
N GLU A 213 -14.70 -55.91 57.08
CA GLU A 213 -13.75 -55.85 58.20
C GLU A 213 -12.37 -55.17 58.06
N PRO A 214 -11.92 -54.45 59.13
CA PRO A 214 -10.90 -53.41 59.04
C PRO A 214 -9.58 -53.78 59.75
N LYS A 215 -8.48 -53.12 59.36
CA LYS A 215 -7.54 -52.43 60.29
C LYS A 215 -6.34 -51.80 59.56
N GLN A 216 -6.06 -50.56 59.96
CA GLN A 216 -4.77 -49.83 59.87
C GLN A 216 -3.63 -50.70 60.48
N ASP A 217 -2.35 -50.57 60.18
CA ASP A 217 -1.54 -49.39 59.90
C ASP A 217 -0.16 -49.83 59.34
N ASP A 218 0.56 -48.85 58.82
CA ASP A 218 2.03 -48.73 58.71
C ASP A 218 2.86 -49.25 57.51
N ARG A 219 3.48 -48.24 56.88
CA ARG A 219 4.76 -48.14 56.11
C ARG A 219 4.75 -48.11 54.58
N LYS A 220 4.74 -46.85 54.12
CA LYS A 220 5.31 -46.33 52.87
C LYS A 220 6.85 -46.34 52.89
N ASP A 221 7.43 -46.62 51.72
CA ASP A 221 8.53 -45.91 51.02
C ASP A 221 8.90 -46.83 49.84
N GLN A 222 8.81 -46.47 48.56
CA GLN A 222 9.46 -45.35 47.85
C GLN A 222 8.83 -45.24 46.43
N GLU A 223 9.16 -44.16 45.71
CA GLU A 223 8.81 -43.84 44.32
C GLU A 223 7.48 -43.10 44.06
N LYS A 224 7.55 -41.77 44.14
CA LYS A 224 7.02 -40.81 43.15
C LYS A 224 7.24 -39.38 43.65
N LYS A 225 8.41 -38.84 43.31
CA LYS A 225 8.67 -37.40 43.22
C LYS A 225 9.47 -37.25 41.94
N ASP A 226 8.87 -36.63 40.94
CA ASP A 226 9.51 -35.86 39.86
C ASP A 226 8.48 -35.62 38.74
N GLU A 227 7.46 -34.79 39.00
CA GLU A 227 6.57 -34.32 37.90
C GLU A 227 5.75 -33.07 38.29
N LYS A 228 6.32 -32.15 39.09
CA LYS A 228 5.62 -30.91 39.44
C LYS A 228 6.49 -29.65 39.58
N SER A 229 7.63 -29.62 38.90
CA SER A 229 8.53 -28.45 38.86
C SER A 229 8.69 -27.82 37.46
N GLY A 230 8.14 -28.41 36.39
CA GLY A 230 8.31 -27.90 35.02
C GLY A 230 7.37 -26.76 34.61
N GLU A 231 6.13 -26.73 35.13
CA GLU A 231 5.09 -25.79 34.63
C GLU A 231 5.27 -24.33 35.07
N THR A 232 6.18 -24.04 36.00
CA THR A 232 6.42 -22.65 36.46
C THR A 232 7.63 -21.98 35.79
N GLN A 233 8.54 -22.76 35.21
CA GLN A 233 9.73 -22.22 34.52
C GLN A 233 9.38 -21.75 33.10
N GLU A 234 8.64 -22.54 32.32
CA GLU A 234 8.24 -22.19 30.94
C GLU A 234 7.43 -20.88 30.88
N ALA A 235 6.53 -20.64 31.83
CA ALA A 235 5.73 -19.42 31.88
C ALA A 235 6.55 -18.16 32.27
N SER A 236 7.68 -18.34 32.97
CA SER A 236 8.59 -17.24 33.31
C SER A 236 9.56 -16.95 32.17
N GLU A 237 10.04 -17.99 31.49
CA GLU A 237 10.93 -17.91 30.33
C GLU A 237 10.22 -17.25 29.13
N LEU A 238 8.92 -17.53 28.93
CA LEU A 238 8.11 -16.87 27.89
C LEU A 238 7.92 -15.37 28.13
N LYS A 239 7.84 -14.92 29.40
CA LYS A 239 7.74 -13.49 29.72
C LYS A 239 9.07 -12.78 29.59
N GLU A 240 10.17 -13.42 30.02
CA GLU A 240 11.51 -12.88 29.84
C GLU A 240 11.89 -12.81 28.36
N ALA A 241 11.51 -13.80 27.54
CA ALA A 241 11.72 -13.78 26.09
C ALA A 241 10.94 -12.64 25.40
N GLN A 242 9.68 -12.42 25.76
CA GLN A 242 8.87 -11.30 25.21
C GLN A 242 9.39 -9.92 25.64
N GLN A 243 9.96 -9.83 26.84
CA GLN A 243 10.53 -8.59 27.35
C GLN A 243 11.92 -8.32 26.73
N ALA A 244 12.72 -9.36 26.52
CA ALA A 244 13.97 -9.30 25.77
C ALA A 244 13.78 -8.99 24.28
N GLU A 245 12.71 -9.49 23.64
CA GLU A 245 12.34 -9.12 22.27
C GLU A 245 11.96 -7.65 22.14
N LYS A 246 11.25 -7.09 23.13
CA LYS A 246 10.93 -5.66 23.18
C LYS A 246 12.19 -4.80 23.37
N GLU A 247 13.07 -5.19 24.29
CA GLU A 247 14.32 -4.48 24.54
C GLU A 247 15.30 -4.59 23.35
N GLN A 248 15.33 -5.74 22.64
CA GLN A 248 16.10 -5.90 21.41
C GLN A 248 15.50 -5.15 20.22
N GLN A 249 14.17 -5.04 20.11
CA GLN A 249 13.53 -4.19 19.11
C GLN A 249 13.78 -2.70 19.37
N GLU A 250 13.80 -2.26 20.63
CA GLU A 250 14.17 -0.89 21.01
C GLU A 250 15.67 -0.63 20.79
N GLN A 251 16.56 -1.57 21.14
CA GLN A 251 18.01 -1.44 20.89
C GLN A 251 18.39 -1.53 19.40
N ALA A 252 17.74 -2.37 18.60
CA ALA A 252 17.98 -2.45 17.16
C ALA A 252 17.45 -1.21 16.40
N GLN A 253 16.49 -0.48 16.99
CA GLN A 253 16.09 0.83 16.48
C GLN A 253 17.14 1.92 16.75
N ASP A 254 17.95 1.77 17.81
CA ASP A 254 18.99 2.70 18.27
C ASP A 254 20.34 2.55 17.53
N GLU A 255 20.61 1.41 16.86
CA GLU A 255 21.87 1.22 16.11
C GLU A 255 21.93 1.96 14.75
N ALA A 256 20.80 2.44 14.24
CA ALA A 256 20.79 3.42 13.15
C ALA A 256 20.93 4.82 13.74
N LYS A 257 22.04 5.52 13.45
CA LYS A 257 22.24 6.91 13.91
C LYS A 257 20.98 7.73 13.59
N PRO A 258 20.37 8.44 14.55
CA PRO A 258 19.16 9.24 14.34
C PRO A 258 19.27 10.21 13.15
N ASP A 259 20.48 10.74 12.91
CA ASP A 259 20.80 11.60 11.77
C ASP A 259 20.58 10.92 10.41
N ASP A 260 20.89 9.62 10.27
CA ASP A 260 20.77 8.90 8.99
C ASP A 260 19.30 8.62 8.64
N LYS A 261 18.45 8.24 9.62
CA LYS A 261 17.00 8.04 9.40
C LYS A 261 16.28 9.35 9.06
N GLN A 262 16.56 10.42 9.81
CA GLN A 262 15.94 11.72 9.59
C GLN A 262 16.34 12.32 8.23
N ASN A 263 17.59 12.12 7.81
CA ASN A 263 18.06 12.55 6.50
C ASN A 263 17.41 11.75 5.35
N VAL A 264 17.19 10.44 5.54
CA VAL A 264 16.55 9.58 4.55
C VAL A 264 15.07 9.90 4.36
N GLU A 265 14.32 10.13 5.44
CA GLU A 265 12.90 10.54 5.37
C GLU A 265 12.76 11.92 4.70
N ALA A 266 13.62 12.88 5.07
CA ALA A 266 13.65 14.21 4.47
C ALA A 266 14.01 14.16 2.97
N LEU A 267 14.94 13.28 2.59
CA LEU A 267 15.28 13.05 1.18
C LEU A 267 14.09 12.48 0.41
N LEU A 268 13.37 11.51 1.00
CA LEU A 268 12.16 10.95 0.39
C LEU A 268 11.13 12.05 0.15
N GLN A 269 10.80 12.81 1.19
CA GLN A 269 9.81 13.89 1.09
C GLN A 269 10.22 14.93 0.03
N SER A 270 11.50 15.30 -0.03
CA SER A 270 12.02 16.20 -1.08
C SER A 270 11.89 15.61 -2.50
N LEU A 271 12.18 14.31 -2.66
CA LEU A 271 12.05 13.63 -3.95
C LEU A 271 10.58 13.47 -4.37
N GLU A 272 9.66 13.43 -3.42
CA GLU A 272 8.23 13.36 -3.65
C GLU A 272 7.63 14.72 -3.97
N ASP A 273 8.05 15.77 -3.28
CA ASP A 273 7.69 17.15 -3.62
C ASP A 273 8.14 17.51 -5.04
N THR A 274 9.30 16.99 -5.45
CA THR A 274 9.81 17.15 -6.82
C THR A 274 8.92 16.44 -7.83
N ASP A 275 8.55 15.19 -7.55
CA ASP A 275 7.63 14.42 -8.38
C ASP A 275 6.27 15.11 -8.53
N HIS A 276 5.70 15.61 -7.42
CA HIS A 276 4.44 16.34 -7.44
C HIS A 276 4.50 17.61 -8.30
N ARG A 277 5.64 18.32 -8.30
CA ARG A 277 5.87 19.47 -9.18
C ARG A 277 5.91 19.05 -10.65
N GLU A 278 6.65 18.01 -10.98
CA GLU A 278 6.75 17.47 -12.35
C GLU A 278 5.38 17.03 -12.89
N GLN A 279 4.59 16.31 -12.07
CA GLN A 279 3.20 15.95 -12.42
C GLN A 279 2.35 17.19 -12.69
N ARG A 280 2.44 18.22 -11.85
CA ARG A 280 1.68 19.47 -12.01
C ARG A 280 2.04 20.19 -13.30
N ASP A 281 3.33 20.22 -13.65
CA ASP A 281 3.81 20.87 -14.85
C ASP A 281 3.34 20.10 -16.10
N MET A 282 3.35 18.76 -16.07
CA MET A 282 2.77 17.92 -17.12
C MET A 282 1.26 18.14 -17.29
N LEU A 283 0.51 18.28 -16.21
CA LEU A 283 -0.92 18.59 -16.25
C LEU A 283 -1.22 19.98 -16.87
N ASN A 284 -0.26 20.91 -16.78
CA ASN A 284 -0.40 22.31 -17.22
C ASN A 284 0.31 22.62 -18.55
N GLN A 285 1.16 21.73 -19.07
CA GLN A 285 2.06 21.98 -20.22
C GLN A 285 1.33 22.57 -21.44
N ARG A 286 0.07 22.17 -21.70
CA ARG A 286 -0.73 22.72 -22.81
C ARG A 286 -1.22 24.15 -22.58
N LYS A 287 -1.57 24.53 -21.35
CA LYS A 287 -1.98 25.90 -21.02
C LYS A 287 -0.84 26.87 -21.29
N GLU A 288 0.40 26.48 -20.95
CA GLU A 288 1.59 27.30 -21.22
C GLU A 288 1.85 27.50 -22.71
N ILE A 289 1.71 26.45 -23.54
CA ILE A 289 1.88 26.56 -24.99
C ILE A 289 0.85 27.53 -25.58
N LYS A 290 -0.40 27.52 -25.10
CA LYS A 290 -1.45 28.43 -25.56
C LYS A 290 -1.17 29.88 -25.15
N MET A 291 -0.81 30.12 -23.89
CA MET A 291 -0.46 31.48 -23.44
C MET A 291 0.73 32.03 -24.22
N ARG A 292 1.76 31.22 -24.42
CA ARG A 292 2.88 31.59 -25.28
C ARG A 292 2.39 31.97 -26.69
N LYS A 293 1.49 31.18 -27.30
CA LYS A 293 0.91 31.46 -28.63
C LYS A 293 0.10 32.75 -28.78
N GLU A 294 -0.48 33.26 -27.71
CA GLU A 294 -1.31 34.48 -27.75
C GLU A 294 -0.48 35.76 -27.53
N TRP A 295 0.80 35.64 -27.16
CA TRP A 295 1.69 36.76 -26.82
C TRP A 295 2.67 37.16 -27.94
N TRP A 296 2.50 36.60 -29.15
CA TRP A 296 3.32 36.94 -30.33
C TRP A 296 2.49 37.11 -31.59
#